data_AF-A0A2G4G3A3-F1
#
_entry.id   AF-A0A2G4G3A3-F1
#
_cell.length_a   1.000
_cell.length_b   1.000
_cell.length_c   1.000
_cell.angle_alpha   90.00
_cell.angle_beta   90.00
_cell.angle_gamma   90.00
#
_symmetry.space_group_name_H-M   'P 1'
#
loop_
_entity.id
_entity.type
_entity.pdbx_description
1 polymer ?
#
loop_
_entity_poly.entity_id
_entity_poly.type
_entity_poly.pdbx_seq_one_letter_code
_entity_poly.pdbx_strand_id
1 'polypeptide(L)'
;MCVATVSICWECCAIRLSYWLTSAASWGEIPIGSRSVGNLNACSNWGSLLSLLPSPQAPSQPIYPRRRDFQLEAFRQGDDRIASWQLINTLVPTALLWASVPALAAAGAGLRLLLLPVLLLLVLFSARSFALMHDCGHESLFKTRWINRPVGFLLGCLNAIPQHPWSRGHAFHHKHNGNWERYRGPSAVLTLKDYLALSPRQRWFYGLSRHPLMLFPGGCYYLLVRPRIVLVLGVSEWLASMASHLGQKGLAGLAELPALSRNFSSSHWYTSTEFIDIVANNLVVLTSWWLMGSWLGHGLFWSCYLFVMTLSAALFLCFFFVQHNFADSYASGSKGWDYQRGALEGSSNLEMPAILNWFWADISFHSIHHLCERIPNYRLRACHEVNAALLADCPRLSLKDFPSSFRYVLWNSEAKKLLTLAEANMSLGNS
;
A
#
# COMPACT_ATOMS: atom_id res chain seq x y z
N MET A 1 14.47 -7.86 33.79
CA MET A 1 15.35 -7.06 32.90
C MET A 1 15.04 -7.41 31.45
N CYS A 2 14.57 -6.41 30.69
CA CYS A 2 14.56 -6.28 29.22
C CYS A 2 13.87 -7.32 28.32
N VAL A 3 12.54 -7.17 28.11
CA VAL A 3 11.86 -7.46 26.81
C VAL A 3 10.78 -6.38 26.48
N ALA A 4 10.81 -5.21 27.11
CA ALA A 4 9.69 -4.24 27.08
C ALA A 4 9.90 -2.97 26.22
N THR A 5 10.81 -2.95 25.23
CA THR A 5 11.25 -1.67 24.62
C THR A 5 11.18 -1.57 23.10
N VAL A 6 10.41 -2.41 22.39
CA VAL A 6 10.22 -2.27 20.92
C VAL A 6 8.76 -2.05 20.49
N SER A 7 7.79 -2.07 21.42
CA SER A 7 6.38 -1.76 21.10
C SER A 7 6.03 -0.26 21.12
N ILE A 8 6.97 0.63 21.49
CA ILE A 8 6.67 2.00 21.91
C ILE A 8 6.57 3.05 20.77
N CYS A 9 6.82 2.70 19.50
CA CYS A 9 6.81 3.72 18.43
C CYS A 9 5.69 3.59 17.38
N TRP A 10 4.83 2.57 17.45
CA TRP A 10 3.72 2.37 16.52
C TRP A 10 2.33 2.53 17.15
N GLU A 11 2.25 2.71 18.46
CA GLU A 11 1.00 3.06 19.16
C GLU A 11 0.52 4.50 18.92
N CYS A 12 1.30 5.36 18.24
CA CYS A 12 0.74 6.62 17.72
C CYS A 12 -0.24 6.39 16.54
N CYS A 13 -0.24 5.20 15.91
CA CYS A 13 -1.37 4.75 15.08
C CYS A 13 -2.53 4.17 15.91
N ALA A 14 -2.34 3.90 17.21
CA ALA A 14 -3.39 3.38 18.09
C ALA A 14 -4.41 4.44 18.52
N ILE A 15 -4.21 5.73 18.19
CA ILE A 15 -5.28 6.74 18.27
C ILE A 15 -6.42 6.44 17.28
N ARG A 16 -6.21 5.55 16.29
CA ARG A 16 -7.30 4.94 15.52
C ARG A 16 -7.74 3.55 16.01
N LEU A 17 -7.06 2.87 16.93
CA LEU A 17 -7.52 1.56 17.43
C LEU A 17 -8.80 1.69 18.29
N SER A 18 -8.97 2.81 18.99
CA SER A 18 -10.19 3.12 19.76
C SER A 18 -11.42 3.40 18.88
N TYR A 19 -11.23 3.86 17.63
CA TYR A 19 -12.31 3.99 16.63
C TYR A 19 -12.69 2.64 15.98
N TRP A 20 -11.79 1.66 16.00
CA TRP A 20 -12.05 0.32 15.44
C TRP A 20 -12.85 -0.58 16.38
N LEU A 21 -12.83 -0.33 17.69
CA LEU A 21 -13.62 -1.09 18.67
C LEU A 21 -15.08 -0.62 18.82
N THR A 22 -15.44 0.56 18.29
CA THR A 22 -16.77 1.16 18.47
C THR A 22 -17.64 1.18 17.21
N SER A 23 -17.10 0.80 16.04
CA SER A 23 -17.83 0.82 14.76
C SER A 23 -18.27 -0.57 14.26
N ALA A 24 -18.14 -1.61 15.08
CA ALA A 24 -18.60 -2.97 14.78
C ALA A 24 -20.13 -3.19 14.99
N ALA A 25 -20.91 -2.13 15.22
CA ALA A 25 -22.36 -2.20 15.39
C ALA A 25 -23.07 -1.12 14.56
N SER A 26 -23.10 -1.29 13.23
CA SER A 26 -24.14 -0.72 12.34
C SER A 26 -23.93 -1.18 10.89
N TRP A 27 -24.01 -2.49 10.67
CA TRP A 27 -24.39 -3.02 9.37
C TRP A 27 -25.82 -3.55 9.50
N GLY A 28 -26.78 -2.63 9.37
CA GLY A 28 -28.21 -2.91 9.41
C GLY A 28 -28.90 -2.02 8.37
N GLU A 29 -29.41 -2.68 7.33
CA GLU A 29 -30.55 -2.36 6.49
C GLU A 29 -30.92 -0.87 6.29
N ILE A 30 -30.79 -0.40 5.05
CA ILE A 30 -31.41 0.83 4.56
C ILE A 30 -32.88 0.54 4.27
N PRO A 31 -33.87 1.13 4.98
CA PRO A 31 -35.26 1.00 4.61
C PRO A 31 -35.59 2.00 3.50
N ILE A 32 -36.18 1.49 2.42
CA ILE A 32 -36.84 2.30 1.38
C ILE A 32 -38.12 2.87 2.00
N GLY A 33 -38.08 4.15 2.37
CA GLY A 33 -39.24 4.89 2.86
C GLY A 33 -39.88 5.71 1.75
N SER A 34 -41.01 5.24 1.24
CA SER A 34 -41.95 6.02 0.44
C SER A 34 -42.69 7.02 1.32
N ARG A 35 -42.59 8.33 1.02
CA ARG A 35 -43.60 9.32 1.43
C ARG A 35 -43.84 10.33 0.33
N SER A 36 -45.09 10.33 -0.11
CA SER A 36 -45.76 11.37 -0.88
C SER A 36 -45.87 12.65 -0.07
N VAL A 37 -45.60 13.80 -0.70
CA VAL A 37 -46.14 15.09 -0.28
C VAL A 37 -46.61 15.81 -1.53
N GLY A 38 -47.89 16.23 -1.47
CA GLY A 38 -48.68 16.65 -2.60
C GLY A 38 -48.40 18.06 -3.13
N ASN A 39 -48.99 18.27 -4.30
CA ASN A 39 -49.19 19.54 -4.98
C ASN A 39 -49.78 20.62 -4.06
N LEU A 40 -49.17 21.80 -4.07
CA LEU A 40 -49.89 23.07 -3.98
C LEU A 40 -49.30 24.06 -4.98
N ASN A 41 -50.11 24.41 -5.98
CA ASN A 41 -49.87 25.49 -6.93
C ASN A 41 -50.25 26.84 -6.33
N ALA A 42 -49.66 27.88 -6.94
CA ALA A 42 -50.18 29.25 -7.12
C ALA A 42 -49.83 30.32 -6.07
N CYS A 43 -48.86 31.16 -6.45
CA CYS A 43 -48.83 32.64 -6.41
C CYS A 43 -47.37 33.06 -6.69
N SER A 44 -46.99 34.03 -7.52
CA SER A 44 -47.70 34.98 -8.37
C SER A 44 -46.61 35.68 -9.20
N ASN A 45 -46.91 35.90 -10.48
CA ASN A 45 -46.06 36.55 -11.49
C ASN A 45 -45.59 37.96 -11.08
N TRP A 46 -44.30 38.14 -10.80
CA TRP A 46 -43.56 39.41 -10.93
C TRP A 46 -42.07 39.12 -11.10
N GLY A 47 -41.57 39.06 -12.35
CA GLY A 47 -40.14 38.84 -12.60
C GLY A 47 -39.70 38.75 -14.07
N SER A 48 -40.60 38.94 -15.04
CA SER A 48 -40.32 38.70 -16.47
C SER A 48 -39.65 39.86 -17.22
N LEU A 49 -38.92 40.75 -16.53
CA LEU A 49 -38.20 41.86 -17.18
C LEU A 49 -36.69 41.92 -16.85
N LEU A 50 -36.17 41.00 -16.02
CA LEU A 50 -34.73 40.84 -15.74
C LEU A 50 -34.07 39.67 -16.49
N SER A 51 -34.84 38.91 -17.28
CA SER A 51 -34.38 37.73 -18.04
C SER A 51 -33.77 38.04 -19.42
N LEU A 52 -33.59 39.32 -19.77
CA LEU A 52 -33.05 39.75 -21.07
C LEU A 52 -31.59 40.24 -21.01
N LEU A 53 -30.94 40.19 -19.85
CA LEU A 53 -29.50 40.40 -19.75
C LEU A 53 -28.79 39.04 -19.84
N PRO A 54 -27.82 38.85 -20.75
CA PRO A 54 -26.95 37.67 -20.71
C PRO A 54 -26.32 37.63 -19.32
N SER A 55 -26.52 36.53 -18.58
CA SER A 55 -25.72 36.33 -17.37
C SER A 55 -24.25 36.32 -17.80
N PRO A 56 -23.33 36.95 -17.05
CA PRO A 56 -21.92 36.75 -17.29
C PRO A 56 -21.68 35.24 -17.25
N GLN A 57 -21.24 34.67 -18.38
CA GLN A 57 -20.90 33.26 -18.46
C GLN A 57 -19.95 32.97 -17.31
N ALA A 58 -20.40 32.15 -16.36
CA ALA A 58 -19.52 31.62 -15.34
C ALA A 58 -18.30 31.04 -16.07
N PRO A 59 -17.07 31.36 -15.65
CA PRO A 59 -15.88 30.81 -16.31
C PRO A 59 -16.07 29.30 -16.43
N SER A 60 -15.97 28.79 -17.65
CA SER A 60 -16.12 27.37 -17.92
C SER A 60 -15.21 26.63 -16.96
N GLN A 61 -15.78 25.76 -16.12
CA GLN A 61 -14.99 24.88 -15.25
C GLN A 61 -13.89 24.24 -16.11
N PRO A 62 -12.63 24.25 -15.68
CA PRO A 62 -11.56 23.60 -16.44
C PRO A 62 -12.01 22.18 -16.75
N ILE A 63 -11.98 21.81 -18.03
CA ILE A 63 -12.45 20.49 -18.48
C ILE A 63 -11.39 19.49 -18.02
N TYR A 64 -11.58 18.94 -16.83
CA TYR A 64 -10.76 17.83 -16.36
C TYR A 64 -11.01 16.63 -17.28
N PRO A 65 -9.95 15.98 -17.77
CA PRO A 65 -10.11 14.80 -18.61
C PRO A 65 -10.84 13.74 -17.79
N ARG A 66 -11.83 13.07 -18.36
CA ARG A 66 -12.55 11.97 -17.73
C ARG A 66 -11.92 10.65 -18.09
N ARG A 67 -12.12 9.60 -17.28
CA ARG A 67 -11.55 8.26 -17.52
C ARG A 67 -11.85 7.72 -18.92
N ARG A 68 -13.03 8.06 -19.47
CA ARG A 68 -13.47 7.67 -20.82
C ARG A 68 -12.71 8.36 -21.96
N ASP A 69 -12.04 9.47 -21.67
CA ASP A 69 -11.26 10.22 -22.65
C ASP A 69 -9.88 9.56 -22.87
N PHE A 70 -9.47 8.67 -21.95
CA PHE A 70 -8.23 7.90 -22.04
C PHE A 70 -8.39 6.61 -22.84
N GLN A 71 -7.40 6.29 -23.67
CA GLN A 71 -7.28 5.04 -24.40
C GLN A 71 -6.71 3.93 -23.50
N LEU A 72 -7.52 3.43 -22.57
CA LEU A 72 -7.06 2.43 -21.57
C LEU A 72 -7.29 0.98 -22.03
N GLU A 73 -8.41 0.71 -22.70
CA GLU A 73 -8.85 -0.67 -22.95
C GLU A 73 -7.87 -1.47 -23.80
N ALA A 74 -7.25 -0.83 -24.80
CA ALA A 74 -6.26 -1.44 -25.69
C ALA A 74 -5.04 -2.02 -24.93
N PHE A 75 -4.75 -1.52 -23.73
CA PHE A 75 -3.57 -1.88 -22.96
C PHE A 75 -3.84 -2.87 -21.82
N ARG A 76 -5.11 -3.20 -21.51
CA ARG A 76 -5.46 -4.03 -20.34
C ARG A 76 -5.18 -5.52 -20.49
N GLN A 77 -5.05 -6.01 -21.72
CA GLN A 77 -4.89 -7.45 -21.94
C GLN A 77 -3.48 -7.89 -21.56
N GLY A 78 -3.37 -8.83 -20.61
CA GLY A 78 -2.10 -9.49 -20.32
C GLY A 78 -1.59 -10.37 -21.47
N ASP A 79 -0.35 -10.81 -21.38
CA ASP A 79 0.34 -11.71 -22.30
C ASP A 79 1.16 -12.73 -21.50
N ASP A 80 0.78 -14.00 -21.58
CA ASP A 80 1.39 -15.08 -20.79
C ASP A 80 2.87 -15.31 -21.16
N ARG A 81 3.27 -15.04 -22.41
CA ARG A 81 4.67 -15.19 -22.86
C ARG A 81 5.53 -14.09 -22.27
N ILE A 82 5.08 -12.84 -22.35
CA ILE A 82 5.81 -11.70 -21.78
C ILE A 82 5.89 -11.86 -20.26
N ALA A 83 4.77 -12.18 -19.60
CA ALA A 83 4.71 -12.42 -18.17
C ALA A 83 5.68 -13.53 -17.71
N SER A 84 5.67 -14.67 -18.40
CA SER A 84 6.59 -15.79 -18.11
C SER A 84 8.05 -15.39 -18.30
N TRP A 85 8.36 -14.62 -19.36
CA TRP A 85 9.70 -14.10 -19.57
C TRP A 85 10.14 -13.14 -18.45
N GLN A 86 9.23 -12.29 -17.97
CA GLN A 86 9.52 -11.41 -16.82
C GLN A 86 9.78 -12.18 -15.53
N LEU A 87 9.07 -13.28 -15.30
CA LEU A 87 9.38 -14.16 -14.17
C LEU A 87 10.78 -14.77 -14.32
N ILE A 88 11.09 -15.34 -15.48
CA ILE A 88 12.39 -15.99 -15.74
C ILE A 88 13.53 -14.98 -15.57
N ASN A 89 13.43 -13.80 -16.21
CA ASN A 89 14.46 -12.77 -16.16
C ASN A 89 14.56 -12.02 -14.82
N THR A 90 13.70 -12.37 -13.84
CA THR A 90 13.77 -11.87 -12.46
C THR A 90 14.27 -12.98 -11.53
N LEU A 91 13.66 -14.16 -11.58
CA LEU A 91 13.94 -15.26 -10.66
C LEU A 91 15.26 -15.97 -10.95
N VAL A 92 15.62 -16.18 -12.23
CA VAL A 92 16.89 -16.84 -12.57
C VAL A 92 18.09 -16.00 -12.14
N PRO A 93 18.18 -14.69 -12.48
CA PRO A 93 19.27 -13.86 -11.96
C PRO A 93 19.29 -13.78 -10.44
N THR A 94 18.13 -13.70 -9.78
CA THR A 94 18.05 -13.73 -8.30
C THR A 94 18.66 -15.00 -7.72
N ALA A 95 18.32 -16.17 -8.29
CA ALA A 95 18.86 -17.45 -7.85
C ALA A 95 20.38 -17.56 -8.10
N LEU A 96 20.86 -17.12 -9.26
CA LEU A 96 22.28 -17.11 -9.59
C LEU A 96 23.09 -16.18 -8.68
N LEU A 97 22.55 -15.00 -8.36
CA LEU A 97 23.18 -14.07 -7.42
C LEU A 97 23.27 -14.69 -6.02
N TRP A 98 22.20 -15.30 -5.50
CA TRP A 98 22.25 -16.03 -4.23
C TRP A 98 23.25 -17.21 -4.26
N ALA A 99 23.31 -17.96 -5.36
CA ALA A 99 24.28 -19.05 -5.54
C ALA A 99 25.73 -18.57 -5.60
N SER A 100 25.99 -17.32 -5.98
CA SER A 100 27.33 -16.75 -5.98
C SER A 100 27.83 -16.33 -4.59
N VAL A 101 26.93 -16.03 -3.65
CA VAL A 101 27.26 -15.55 -2.29
C VAL A 101 28.28 -16.42 -1.54
N PRO A 102 28.11 -17.75 -1.41
CA PRO A 102 29.05 -18.57 -0.63
C PRO A 102 30.44 -18.61 -1.27
N ALA A 103 30.52 -18.68 -2.60
CA ALA A 103 31.79 -18.68 -3.33
C ALA A 103 32.52 -17.34 -3.16
N LEU A 104 31.80 -16.21 -3.27
CA LEU A 104 32.37 -14.89 -3.08
C LEU A 104 32.80 -14.65 -1.63
N ALA A 105 32.04 -15.12 -0.65
CA ALA A 105 32.37 -15.01 0.78
C ALA A 105 33.64 -15.78 1.15
N ALA A 106 33.86 -16.95 0.53
CA ALA A 106 35.05 -17.77 0.75
C ALA A 106 36.30 -17.31 -0.05
N ALA A 107 36.14 -16.39 -0.99
CA ALA A 107 37.21 -16.01 -1.91
C ALA A 107 38.32 -15.15 -1.27
N GLY A 108 39.34 -14.80 -2.04
CA GLY A 108 40.35 -13.81 -1.64
C GLY A 108 39.75 -12.42 -1.40
N ALA A 109 40.49 -11.54 -0.70
CA ALA A 109 40.00 -10.22 -0.29
C ALA A 109 39.46 -9.36 -1.46
N GLY A 110 40.13 -9.40 -2.62
CA GLY A 110 39.67 -8.67 -3.82
C GLY A 110 38.31 -9.14 -4.34
N LEU A 111 38.10 -10.46 -4.46
CA LEU A 111 36.86 -11.01 -5.00
C LEU A 111 35.69 -10.88 -3.98
N ARG A 112 35.99 -10.91 -2.68
CA ARG A 112 35.01 -10.62 -1.61
C ARG A 112 34.35 -9.24 -1.75
N LEU A 113 35.03 -8.25 -2.36
CA LEU A 113 34.44 -6.92 -2.60
C LEU A 113 33.24 -6.99 -3.55
N LEU A 114 33.13 -8.03 -4.39
CA LEU A 114 31.96 -8.23 -5.26
C LEU A 114 30.69 -8.63 -4.50
N LEU A 115 30.77 -8.99 -3.22
CA LEU A 115 29.57 -9.24 -2.41
C LEU A 115 28.66 -8.02 -2.36
N LEU A 116 29.20 -6.82 -2.18
CA LEU A 116 28.37 -5.60 -2.09
C LEU A 116 27.56 -5.36 -3.38
N PRO A 117 28.14 -5.30 -4.60
CA PRO A 117 27.34 -5.14 -5.80
C PRO A 117 26.37 -6.30 -6.05
N VAL A 118 26.73 -7.54 -5.68
CA VAL A 118 25.79 -8.68 -5.73
C VAL A 118 24.58 -8.47 -4.82
N LEU A 119 24.79 -8.03 -3.57
CA LEU A 119 23.71 -7.75 -2.64
C LEU A 119 22.86 -6.56 -3.09
N LEU A 120 23.47 -5.52 -3.67
CA LEU A 120 22.73 -4.39 -4.24
C LEU A 120 21.88 -4.80 -5.47
N LEU A 121 22.38 -5.72 -6.30
CA LEU A 121 21.58 -6.29 -7.39
C LEU A 121 20.43 -7.14 -6.86
N LEU A 122 20.67 -7.97 -5.83
CA LEU A 122 19.60 -8.72 -5.16
C LEU A 122 18.50 -7.81 -4.62
N VAL A 123 18.85 -6.64 -4.11
CA VAL A 123 17.89 -5.62 -3.68
C VAL A 123 17.02 -5.12 -4.83
N LEU A 124 17.63 -4.79 -5.97
CA LEU A 124 16.90 -4.34 -7.16
C LEU A 124 16.01 -5.44 -7.75
N PHE A 125 16.48 -6.69 -7.75
CA PHE A 125 15.68 -7.83 -8.19
C PHE A 125 14.54 -8.17 -7.22
N SER A 126 14.71 -7.95 -5.91
CA SER A 126 13.61 -8.03 -4.94
C SER A 126 12.55 -6.97 -5.22
N ALA A 127 12.95 -5.72 -5.51
CA ALA A 127 12.01 -4.67 -5.92
C ALA A 127 11.23 -5.06 -7.20
N ARG A 128 11.93 -5.62 -8.20
CA ARG A 128 11.28 -6.13 -9.43
C ARG A 128 10.32 -7.28 -9.15
N SER A 129 10.73 -8.25 -8.34
CA SER A 129 9.88 -9.35 -7.88
C SER A 129 8.62 -8.84 -7.20
N PHE A 130 8.74 -7.80 -6.36
CA PHE A 130 7.61 -7.15 -5.73
C PHE A 130 6.68 -6.49 -6.77
N ALA A 131 7.21 -5.77 -7.75
CA ALA A 131 6.39 -5.13 -8.79
C ALA A 131 5.59 -6.18 -9.61
N LEU A 132 6.19 -7.34 -9.89
CA LEU A 132 5.47 -8.46 -10.54
C LEU A 132 4.42 -9.09 -9.61
N MET A 133 4.73 -9.24 -8.32
CA MET A 133 3.77 -9.69 -7.30
C MET A 133 2.56 -8.75 -7.21
N HIS A 134 2.82 -7.45 -7.32
CA HIS A 134 1.84 -6.39 -7.34
C HIS A 134 0.86 -6.54 -8.52
N ASP A 135 1.36 -6.73 -9.75
CA ASP A 135 0.52 -6.92 -10.93
C ASP A 135 -0.30 -8.22 -10.89
N CYS A 136 0.25 -9.28 -10.29
CA CYS A 136 -0.51 -10.48 -9.97
C CYS A 136 -1.70 -10.18 -9.03
N GLY A 137 -1.54 -9.21 -8.11
CA GLY A 137 -2.60 -8.74 -7.22
C GLY A 137 -3.76 -8.05 -7.95
N HIS A 138 -3.49 -7.46 -9.12
CA HIS A 138 -4.48 -6.83 -9.99
C HIS A 138 -5.03 -7.78 -11.07
N GLU A 139 -4.59 -9.04 -11.07
CA GLU A 139 -4.86 -10.02 -12.12
C GLU A 139 -4.51 -9.49 -13.53
N SER A 140 -3.44 -8.70 -13.63
CA SER A 140 -3.04 -8.05 -14.88
C SER A 140 -1.81 -8.68 -15.52
N LEU A 141 -0.89 -9.24 -14.72
CA LEU A 141 0.39 -9.73 -15.22
C LEU A 141 0.21 -10.79 -16.33
N PHE A 142 -0.59 -11.82 -16.06
CA PHE A 142 -0.92 -12.89 -17.00
C PHE A 142 -2.26 -12.66 -17.70
N LYS A 143 -2.35 -13.06 -18.98
CA LYS A 143 -3.61 -13.16 -19.72
C LYS A 143 -4.51 -14.20 -19.08
N THR A 144 -3.94 -15.36 -18.75
CA THR A 144 -4.65 -16.46 -18.09
C THR A 144 -4.81 -16.15 -16.61
N ARG A 145 -5.97 -15.57 -16.24
CA ARG A 145 -6.18 -14.93 -14.93
C ARG A 145 -5.80 -15.79 -13.72
N TRP A 146 -6.14 -17.08 -13.73
CA TRP A 146 -5.90 -17.96 -12.58
C TRP A 146 -4.41 -18.16 -12.26
N ILE A 147 -3.50 -17.97 -13.24
CA ILE A 147 -2.04 -18.09 -13.04
C ILE A 147 -1.50 -16.98 -12.13
N ASN A 148 -2.14 -15.81 -12.11
CA ASN A 148 -1.71 -14.68 -11.26
C ASN A 148 -1.72 -15.04 -9.77
N ARG A 149 -2.65 -15.91 -9.32
CA ARG A 149 -2.77 -16.27 -7.91
C ARG A 149 -1.57 -17.10 -7.38
N PRO A 150 -1.21 -18.26 -7.98
CA PRO A 150 -0.04 -19.02 -7.53
C PRO A 150 1.27 -18.28 -7.78
N VAL A 151 1.41 -17.53 -8.88
CA VAL A 151 2.61 -16.71 -9.12
C VAL A 151 2.74 -15.59 -8.09
N GLY A 152 1.64 -14.88 -7.80
CA GLY A 152 1.60 -13.85 -6.76
C GLY A 152 1.99 -14.42 -5.40
N PHE A 153 1.49 -15.60 -5.04
CA PHE A 153 1.88 -16.28 -3.81
C PHE A 153 3.39 -16.60 -3.77
N LEU A 154 3.95 -17.17 -4.85
CA LEU A 154 5.38 -17.47 -4.96
C LEU A 154 6.24 -16.21 -4.77
N LEU A 155 5.91 -15.13 -5.47
CA LEU A 155 6.64 -13.87 -5.35
C LEU A 155 6.44 -13.21 -3.97
N GLY A 156 5.28 -13.41 -3.35
CA GLY A 156 5.02 -13.03 -1.96
C GLY A 156 5.93 -13.76 -0.98
N CYS A 157 6.12 -15.07 -1.14
CA CYS A 157 7.08 -15.84 -0.34
C CYS A 157 8.51 -15.32 -0.52
N LEU A 158 8.93 -15.02 -1.76
CA LEU A 158 10.25 -14.45 -2.02
C LEU A 158 10.46 -13.09 -1.32
N ASN A 159 9.41 -12.27 -1.22
CA ASN A 159 9.43 -10.98 -0.52
C ASN A 159 8.97 -11.07 0.94
N ALA A 160 8.83 -12.28 1.48
CA ALA A 160 8.41 -12.57 2.85
C ALA A 160 7.04 -11.97 3.27
N ILE A 161 6.16 -11.68 2.31
CA ILE A 161 4.85 -11.04 2.51
C ILE A 161 3.70 -11.93 1.99
N PRO A 162 2.62 -12.13 2.76
CA PRO A 162 1.45 -12.88 2.28
C PRO A 162 0.72 -12.03 1.23
N GLN A 163 0.78 -12.50 -0.03
CA GLN A 163 0.37 -11.70 -1.18
C GLN A 163 -1.13 -11.42 -1.22
N HIS A 164 -1.98 -12.36 -0.81
CA HIS A 164 -3.43 -12.18 -0.94
C HIS A 164 -4.02 -11.16 0.05
N PRO A 165 -3.69 -11.20 1.36
CA PRO A 165 -4.07 -10.10 2.26
C PRO A 165 -3.48 -8.76 1.83
N TRP A 166 -2.24 -8.75 1.34
CA TRP A 166 -1.60 -7.53 0.85
C TRP A 166 -2.34 -6.96 -0.38
N SER A 167 -2.70 -7.78 -1.36
CA SER A 167 -3.36 -7.32 -2.59
C SER A 167 -4.76 -6.78 -2.31
N ARG A 168 -5.48 -7.31 -1.32
CA ARG A 168 -6.77 -6.75 -0.86
C ARG A 168 -6.60 -5.37 -0.23
N GLY A 169 -5.59 -5.21 0.62
CA GLY A 169 -5.24 -3.90 1.17
C GLY A 169 -4.82 -2.91 0.08
N HIS A 170 -4.11 -3.38 -0.93
CA HIS A 170 -3.69 -2.56 -2.06
C HIS A 170 -4.85 -2.20 -3.01
N ALA A 171 -5.80 -3.10 -3.26
CA ALA A 171 -7.03 -2.78 -3.98
C ALA A 171 -7.88 -1.73 -3.24
N PHE A 172 -7.88 -1.77 -1.90
CA PHE A 172 -8.50 -0.72 -1.09
C PHE A 172 -7.79 0.63 -1.28
N HIS A 173 -6.46 0.66 -1.38
CA HIS A 173 -5.66 1.84 -1.69
C HIS A 173 -6.07 2.44 -3.05
N HIS A 174 -6.07 1.64 -4.11
CA HIS A 174 -6.53 2.07 -5.45
C HIS A 174 -7.93 2.65 -5.42
N LYS A 175 -8.86 1.99 -4.73
CA LYS A 175 -10.25 2.43 -4.63
C LYS A 175 -10.41 3.77 -3.89
N HIS A 176 -9.48 4.16 -3.02
CA HIS A 176 -9.65 5.33 -2.13
C HIS A 176 -8.48 6.31 -2.19
N ASN A 177 -7.62 6.25 -3.21
CA ASN A 177 -6.47 7.15 -3.30
C ASN A 177 -6.92 8.61 -3.26
N GLY A 178 -6.20 9.45 -2.51
CA GLY A 178 -6.57 10.85 -2.27
C GLY A 178 -7.75 11.07 -1.31
N ASN A 179 -8.41 10.03 -0.78
CA ASN A 179 -9.34 10.14 0.35
C ASN A 179 -8.61 9.88 1.68
N TRP A 180 -8.08 10.94 2.30
CA TRP A 180 -7.23 10.86 3.49
C TRP A 180 -7.98 10.53 4.79
N GLU A 181 -9.32 10.60 4.77
CA GLU A 181 -10.13 10.10 5.88
C GLU A 181 -10.13 8.57 5.92
N ARG A 182 -10.17 7.94 4.73
CA ARG A 182 -10.18 6.49 4.55
C ARG A 182 -8.82 5.88 4.25
N TYR A 183 -7.79 6.68 3.94
CA TYR A 183 -6.46 6.22 3.57
C TYR A 183 -5.85 5.30 4.64
N ARG A 184 -5.22 4.21 4.19
CA ARG A 184 -4.66 3.15 5.06
C ARG A 184 -3.28 2.74 4.56
N GLY A 185 -2.54 2.09 5.43
CA GLY A 185 -1.21 1.56 5.13
C GLY A 185 -0.07 2.47 5.58
N PRO A 186 1.18 2.15 5.21
CA PRO A 186 2.37 2.82 5.72
C PRO A 186 2.40 4.34 5.45
N SER A 187 1.80 4.79 4.35
CA SER A 187 1.75 6.21 3.97
C SER A 187 0.60 7.00 4.61
N ALA A 188 -0.28 6.36 5.39
CA ALA A 188 -1.35 7.05 6.09
C ALA A 188 -0.76 8.05 7.11
N VAL A 189 -1.30 9.27 7.15
CA VAL A 189 -0.84 10.36 8.01
C VAL A 189 -1.93 10.79 9.00
N LEU A 190 -1.54 11.49 10.06
CA LEU A 190 -2.50 12.11 10.98
C LEU A 190 -3.17 13.33 10.35
N THR A 191 -4.40 13.61 10.79
CA THR A 191 -5.01 14.91 10.53
C THR A 191 -4.26 15.99 11.32
N LEU A 192 -4.28 17.23 10.83
CA LEU A 192 -3.72 18.37 11.57
C LEU A 192 -4.35 18.48 12.96
N LYS A 193 -5.67 18.34 13.06
CA LYS A 193 -6.41 18.37 14.33
C LYS A 193 -5.89 17.32 15.31
N ASP A 194 -5.73 16.07 14.86
CA ASP A 194 -5.24 14.99 15.71
C ASP A 194 -3.80 15.24 16.15
N TYR A 195 -2.95 15.75 15.25
CA TYR A 195 -1.57 16.10 15.58
C TYR A 195 -1.46 17.21 16.63
N LEU A 196 -2.29 18.26 16.51
CA LEU A 196 -2.32 19.36 17.47
C LEU A 196 -2.83 18.91 18.85
N ALA A 197 -3.69 17.89 18.91
CA ALA A 197 -4.15 17.29 20.17
C ALA A 197 -3.09 16.45 20.89
N LEU A 198 -1.98 16.10 20.22
CA LEU A 198 -0.89 15.33 20.83
C LEU A 198 -0.08 16.18 21.82
N SER A 199 0.44 15.54 22.87
CA SER A 199 1.47 16.11 23.75
C SER A 199 2.80 16.34 23.01
N PRO A 200 3.70 17.22 23.51
CA PRO A 200 5.00 17.47 22.88
C PRO A 200 5.83 16.20 22.64
N ARG A 201 5.82 15.27 23.59
CA ARG A 201 6.51 13.97 23.48
C ARG A 201 5.93 13.12 22.36
N GLN A 202 4.61 13.04 22.24
CA GLN A 202 3.94 12.30 21.16
C GLN A 202 4.19 12.92 19.79
N ARG A 203 4.22 14.26 19.68
CA ARG A 203 4.57 14.96 18.43
C ARG A 203 6.02 14.67 18.01
N TRP A 204 6.95 14.63 18.97
CA TRP A 204 8.34 14.25 18.69
C TRP A 204 8.44 12.80 18.18
N PHE A 205 7.79 11.85 18.84
CA PHE A 205 7.74 10.46 18.38
C PHE A 205 7.10 10.32 17.01
N TYR A 206 6.03 11.09 16.74
CA TYR A 206 5.42 11.16 15.42
C TYR A 206 6.45 11.62 14.38
N GLY A 207 7.14 12.74 14.62
CA GLY A 207 8.19 13.23 13.74
C GLY A 207 9.31 12.20 13.50
N LEU A 208 9.78 11.54 14.56
CA LEU A 208 10.78 10.48 14.45
C LEU A 208 10.28 9.33 13.57
N SER A 209 9.06 8.83 13.82
CA SER A 209 8.45 7.73 13.05
C SER A 209 8.29 8.04 11.56
N ARG A 210 8.24 9.33 11.20
CA ARG A 210 8.09 9.81 9.83
C ARG A 210 9.42 10.20 9.17
N HIS A 211 10.52 10.12 9.91
CA HIS A 211 11.84 10.39 9.35
C HIS A 211 12.23 9.32 8.31
N PRO A 212 12.84 9.68 7.16
CA PRO A 212 13.18 8.72 6.10
C PRO A 212 14.02 7.52 6.56
N LEU A 213 14.90 7.72 7.55
CA LEU A 213 15.71 6.62 8.12
C LEU A 213 14.86 5.55 8.82
N MET A 214 13.61 5.84 9.19
CA MET A 214 12.70 4.83 9.75
C MET A 214 12.18 3.84 8.71
N LEU A 215 12.40 4.07 7.42
CA LEU A 215 12.10 3.11 6.35
C LEU A 215 12.88 1.80 6.51
N PHE A 216 14.09 1.85 7.07
CA PHE A 216 14.93 0.66 7.28
C PHE A 216 14.33 -0.26 8.36
N PRO A 217 14.25 0.14 9.65
CA PRO A 217 13.64 -0.71 10.67
C PRO A 217 12.14 -0.94 10.42
N GLY A 218 11.41 0.07 9.90
CA GLY A 218 9.99 -0.03 9.59
C GLY A 218 9.70 -0.98 8.44
N GLY A 219 10.49 -0.94 7.36
CA GLY A 219 10.39 -1.86 6.23
C GLY A 219 10.75 -3.28 6.60
N CYS A 220 11.85 -3.46 7.34
CA CYS A 220 12.24 -4.76 7.90
C CYS A 220 11.11 -5.35 8.76
N TYR A 221 10.54 -4.56 9.67
CA TYR A 221 9.39 -4.99 10.46
C TYR A 221 8.19 -5.36 9.57
N TYR A 222 7.84 -4.50 8.60
CA TYR A 222 6.67 -4.67 7.75
C TYR A 222 6.71 -5.96 6.91
N LEU A 223 7.85 -6.28 6.30
CA LEU A 223 8.01 -7.49 5.47
C LEU A 223 8.38 -8.72 6.31
N LEU A 224 9.39 -8.62 7.18
CA LEU A 224 9.99 -9.81 7.81
C LEU A 224 9.30 -10.20 9.11
N VAL A 225 8.76 -9.26 9.87
CA VAL A 225 8.29 -9.54 11.24
C VAL A 225 6.76 -9.55 11.31
N ARG A 226 6.10 -8.53 10.76
CA ARG A 226 4.66 -8.30 10.90
C ARG A 226 3.82 -9.51 10.44
N PRO A 227 4.05 -10.17 9.28
CA PRO A 227 3.23 -11.31 8.88
C PRO A 227 3.28 -12.50 9.85
N ARG A 228 4.39 -12.65 10.58
CA ARG A 228 4.60 -13.73 11.56
C ARG A 228 3.85 -13.39 12.84
N ILE A 229 3.97 -12.14 13.31
CA ILE A 229 3.24 -11.64 14.47
C ILE A 229 1.72 -11.70 14.24
N VAL A 230 1.25 -11.28 13.06
CA VAL A 230 -0.18 -11.33 12.68
C VAL A 230 -0.73 -12.75 12.80
N LEU A 231 0.02 -13.76 12.34
CA LEU A 231 -0.37 -15.16 12.49
C LEU A 231 -0.45 -15.58 13.97
N VAL A 232 0.59 -15.29 14.75
CA VAL A 232 0.65 -15.65 16.18
C VAL A 232 -0.49 -14.99 16.96
N LEU A 233 -0.73 -13.70 16.75
CA LEU A 233 -1.77 -12.96 17.45
C LEU A 233 -3.16 -13.47 17.09
N GLY A 234 -3.48 -13.65 15.80
CA GLY A 234 -4.80 -14.14 15.44
C GLY A 234 -5.05 -15.60 15.87
N VAL A 235 -4.02 -16.46 15.87
CA VAL A 235 -4.13 -17.81 16.46
C VAL A 235 -4.34 -17.73 17.97
N SER A 236 -3.71 -16.77 18.65
CA SER A 236 -3.94 -16.55 20.08
C SER A 236 -5.36 -16.06 20.40
N GLU A 237 -5.94 -15.19 19.57
CA GLU A 237 -7.35 -14.79 19.69
C GLU A 237 -8.29 -15.99 19.52
N TRP A 238 -7.99 -16.86 18.54
CA TRP A 238 -8.74 -18.08 18.31
C TRP A 238 -8.65 -19.03 19.52
N LEU A 239 -7.44 -19.29 20.03
CA LEU A 239 -7.22 -20.14 21.22
C LEU A 239 -7.93 -19.58 22.45
N ALA A 240 -7.87 -18.26 22.67
CA ALA A 240 -8.56 -17.60 23.78
C ALA A 240 -10.10 -17.74 23.65
N SER A 241 -10.64 -17.62 22.44
CA SER A 241 -12.06 -17.84 22.16
C SER A 241 -12.48 -19.29 22.47
N MET A 242 -11.69 -20.29 22.03
CA MET A 242 -11.96 -21.69 22.34
C MET A 242 -11.88 -21.98 23.84
N ALA A 243 -10.86 -21.45 24.52
CA ALA A 243 -10.67 -21.63 25.96
C ALA A 243 -11.78 -20.98 26.78
N SER A 244 -12.21 -19.77 26.41
CA SER A 244 -13.34 -19.08 27.05
C SER A 244 -14.64 -19.88 26.89
N HIS A 245 -14.88 -20.43 25.70
CA HIS A 245 -16.05 -21.28 25.43
C HIS A 245 -16.05 -22.56 26.29
N LEU A 246 -14.92 -23.26 26.37
CA LEU A 246 -14.78 -24.45 27.21
C LEU A 246 -14.85 -24.10 28.71
N GLY A 247 -14.33 -22.94 29.12
CA GLY A 247 -14.48 -22.46 30.50
C GLY A 247 -15.93 -22.23 30.91
N GLN A 248 -16.80 -21.84 29.95
CA GLN A 248 -18.22 -21.62 30.19
C GLN A 248 -19.05 -22.90 30.11
N LYS A 249 -18.74 -23.80 29.17
CA LYS A 249 -19.56 -24.99 28.87
C LYS A 249 -18.98 -26.32 29.35
N GLY A 250 -17.77 -26.33 29.89
CA GLY A 250 -17.05 -27.55 30.27
C GLY A 250 -16.89 -28.52 29.09
N LEU A 251 -16.91 -29.82 29.36
CA LEU A 251 -16.77 -30.87 28.34
C LEU A 251 -17.91 -30.89 27.31
N ALA A 252 -19.10 -30.39 27.66
CA ALA A 252 -20.22 -30.30 26.72
C ALA A 252 -19.91 -29.33 25.55
N GLY A 253 -19.06 -28.32 25.76
CA GLY A 253 -18.65 -27.37 24.73
C GLY A 253 -17.71 -27.96 23.65
N LEU A 254 -17.14 -29.16 23.86
CA LEU A 254 -16.25 -29.79 22.88
C LEU A 254 -16.94 -30.05 21.54
N ALA A 255 -18.22 -30.43 21.56
CA ALA A 255 -19.01 -30.69 20.36
C ALA A 255 -19.26 -29.42 19.52
N GLU A 256 -19.18 -28.23 20.14
CA GLU A 256 -19.46 -26.94 19.50
C GLU A 256 -18.21 -26.28 18.90
N LEU A 257 -17.00 -26.71 19.27
CA LEU A 257 -15.73 -26.11 18.81
C LEU A 257 -15.58 -26.05 17.29
N PRO A 258 -15.94 -27.09 16.49
CA PRO A 258 -15.83 -27.00 15.04
C PRO A 258 -16.71 -25.90 14.44
N ALA A 259 -17.92 -25.70 14.99
CA ALA A 259 -18.82 -24.64 14.55
C ALA A 259 -18.31 -23.26 14.98
N LEU A 260 -17.84 -23.14 16.22
CA LEU A 260 -17.23 -21.90 16.73
C LEU A 260 -16.01 -21.49 15.90
N SER A 261 -15.14 -22.46 15.57
CA SER A 261 -13.95 -22.22 14.76
C SER A 261 -14.28 -21.75 13.35
N ARG A 262 -15.30 -22.33 12.70
CA ARG A 262 -15.74 -21.90 11.36
C ARG A 262 -16.31 -20.47 11.34
N ASN A 263 -16.94 -20.06 12.43
CA ASN A 263 -17.57 -18.75 12.58
C ASN A 263 -16.64 -17.73 13.25
N PHE A 264 -15.42 -18.12 13.61
CA PHE A 264 -14.47 -17.24 14.28
C PHE A 264 -13.97 -16.16 13.32
N SER A 265 -14.01 -14.90 13.79
CA SER A 265 -13.43 -13.76 13.11
C SER A 265 -12.26 -13.23 13.93
N SER A 266 -11.09 -13.12 13.32
CA SER A 266 -9.92 -12.49 13.94
C SER A 266 -9.89 -11.00 13.64
N SER A 267 -9.18 -10.23 14.48
CA SER A 267 -8.79 -8.85 14.13
C SER A 267 -7.64 -8.80 13.09
N HIS A 268 -7.00 -9.95 12.82
CA HIS A 268 -5.77 -10.08 12.03
C HIS A 268 -5.97 -10.61 10.61
N TRP A 269 -7.14 -11.16 10.29
CA TRP A 269 -7.56 -11.54 8.94
C TRP A 269 -9.09 -11.45 8.81
N TYR A 270 -9.58 -11.15 7.62
CA TYR A 270 -11.00 -10.95 7.34
C TYR A 270 -11.68 -12.17 6.73
N THR A 271 -10.91 -13.06 6.10
CA THR A 271 -11.46 -14.22 5.37
C THR A 271 -10.63 -15.47 5.61
N SER A 272 -11.24 -16.65 5.45
CA SER A 272 -10.53 -17.93 5.54
C SER A 272 -9.43 -18.06 4.49
N THR A 273 -9.62 -17.46 3.31
CA THR A 273 -8.61 -17.41 2.25
C THR A 273 -7.38 -16.58 2.67
N GLU A 274 -7.59 -15.44 3.35
CA GLU A 274 -6.48 -14.66 3.93
C GLU A 274 -5.74 -15.48 4.99
N PHE A 275 -6.46 -16.16 5.89
CA PHE A 275 -5.83 -17.01 6.90
C PHE A 275 -4.98 -18.13 6.28
N ILE A 276 -5.52 -18.86 5.29
CA ILE A 276 -4.79 -19.91 4.57
C ILE A 276 -3.53 -19.34 3.91
N ASP A 277 -3.62 -18.17 3.28
CA ASP A 277 -2.48 -17.53 2.62
C ASP A 277 -1.40 -17.10 3.63
N ILE A 278 -1.81 -16.56 4.79
CA ILE A 278 -0.89 -16.18 5.88
C ILE A 278 -0.18 -17.42 6.42
N VAL A 279 -0.91 -18.51 6.69
CA VAL A 279 -0.33 -19.77 7.18
C VAL A 279 0.64 -20.34 6.14
N ALA A 280 0.20 -20.50 4.90
CA ALA A 280 1.02 -21.07 3.84
C ALA A 280 2.29 -20.24 3.57
N ASN A 281 2.17 -18.90 3.55
CA ASN A 281 3.31 -18.01 3.38
C ASN A 281 4.30 -18.15 4.54
N ASN A 282 3.83 -18.14 5.80
CA ASN A 282 4.70 -18.31 6.96
C ASN A 282 5.43 -19.66 6.93
N LEU A 283 4.72 -20.75 6.61
CA LEU A 283 5.33 -22.08 6.49
C LEU A 283 6.42 -22.10 5.41
N VAL A 284 6.11 -21.63 4.20
CA VAL A 284 7.08 -21.61 3.09
C VAL A 284 8.28 -20.74 3.43
N VAL A 285 8.07 -19.55 3.98
CA VAL A 285 9.18 -18.62 4.23
C VAL A 285 10.06 -19.08 5.38
N LEU A 286 9.49 -19.52 6.50
CA LEU A 286 10.28 -20.02 7.63
C LEU A 286 11.08 -21.27 7.26
N THR A 287 10.47 -22.18 6.48
CA THR A 287 11.17 -23.35 5.93
C THR A 287 12.29 -22.92 4.98
N SER A 288 12.03 -21.96 4.09
CA SER A 288 13.04 -21.44 3.17
C SER A 288 14.21 -20.78 3.89
N TRP A 289 13.96 -20.02 4.96
CA TRP A 289 15.02 -19.43 5.80
C TRP A 289 15.87 -20.49 6.48
N TRP A 290 15.24 -21.54 7.00
CA TRP A 290 15.97 -22.65 7.61
C TRP A 290 16.83 -23.39 6.57
N LEU A 291 16.29 -23.71 5.40
CA LEU A 291 17.02 -24.37 4.31
C LEU A 291 18.18 -23.51 3.78
N MET A 292 17.94 -22.22 3.53
CA MET A 292 18.99 -21.29 3.09
C MET A 292 20.06 -21.08 4.15
N GLY A 293 19.67 -20.97 5.42
CA GLY A 293 20.61 -20.91 6.54
C GLY A 293 21.44 -22.17 6.69
N SER A 294 20.85 -23.34 6.42
CA SER A 294 21.56 -24.62 6.46
C SER A 294 22.54 -24.78 5.29
N TRP A 295 22.19 -24.23 4.11
CA TRP A 295 23.05 -24.26 2.92
C TRP A 295 24.23 -23.27 2.98
N LEU A 296 23.97 -22.01 3.37
CA LEU A 296 24.98 -20.94 3.37
C LEU A 296 25.73 -20.81 4.70
N GLY A 297 25.23 -21.44 5.76
CA GLY A 297 25.56 -21.12 7.14
C GLY A 297 24.71 -19.95 7.66
N HIS A 298 24.10 -20.12 8.84
CA HIS A 298 23.12 -19.17 9.38
C HIS A 298 23.68 -17.74 9.54
N GLY A 299 24.95 -17.59 9.94
CA GLY A 299 25.57 -16.27 10.09
C GLY A 299 25.67 -15.51 8.77
N LEU A 300 26.17 -16.16 7.71
CA LEU A 300 26.30 -15.56 6.39
C LEU A 300 24.92 -15.29 5.78
N PHE A 301 24.02 -16.27 5.83
CA PHE A 301 22.66 -16.14 5.33
C PHE A 301 21.93 -14.96 5.96
N TRP A 302 21.84 -14.89 7.29
CA TRP A 302 21.09 -13.83 7.96
C TRP A 302 21.71 -12.45 7.74
N SER A 303 23.05 -12.34 7.69
CA SER A 303 23.72 -11.06 7.41
C SER A 303 23.37 -10.54 6.02
N CYS A 304 23.48 -11.38 4.99
CA CYS A 304 23.14 -11.02 3.62
C CYS A 304 21.64 -10.81 3.43
N TYR A 305 20.81 -11.71 3.98
CA TYR A 305 19.36 -11.67 3.83
C TYR A 305 18.75 -10.45 4.52
N LEU A 306 19.16 -10.13 5.75
CA LEU A 306 18.68 -8.93 6.44
C LEU A 306 19.12 -7.66 5.71
N PHE A 307 20.34 -7.61 5.19
CA PHE A 307 20.79 -6.48 4.37
C PHE A 307 19.90 -6.29 3.13
N VAL A 308 19.73 -7.36 2.35
CA VAL A 308 18.93 -7.32 1.11
C VAL A 308 17.49 -6.96 1.41
N MET A 309 16.84 -7.65 2.34
CA MET A 309 15.42 -7.45 2.60
C MET A 309 15.12 -6.12 3.28
N THR A 310 15.99 -5.64 4.17
CA THR A 310 15.80 -4.33 4.82
C THR A 310 15.91 -3.21 3.79
N LEU A 311 16.94 -3.24 2.92
CA LEU A 311 17.11 -2.21 1.90
C LEU A 311 16.01 -2.29 0.83
N SER A 312 15.60 -3.50 0.42
CA SER A 312 14.49 -3.70 -0.51
C SER A 312 13.17 -3.17 0.04
N ALA A 313 12.87 -3.45 1.31
CA ALA A 313 11.68 -2.92 1.98
C ALA A 313 11.70 -1.40 2.08
N ALA A 314 12.85 -0.83 2.44
CA ALA A 314 13.01 0.62 2.53
C ALA A 314 12.83 1.30 1.17
N LEU A 315 13.42 0.74 0.10
CA LEU A 315 13.26 1.23 -1.27
C LEU A 315 11.82 1.11 -1.75
N PHE A 316 11.16 -0.03 -1.51
CA PHE A 316 9.75 -0.24 -1.85
C PHE A 316 8.86 0.80 -1.17
N LEU A 317 8.94 0.92 0.15
CA LEU A 317 8.14 1.90 0.90
C LEU A 317 8.45 3.33 0.46
N CYS A 318 9.73 3.65 0.18
CA CYS A 318 10.13 4.94 -0.34
C CYS A 318 9.44 5.25 -1.67
N PHE A 319 9.55 4.35 -2.64
CA PHE A 319 9.05 4.54 -4.00
C PHE A 319 7.55 4.85 -4.03
N PHE A 320 6.74 4.07 -3.31
CA PHE A 320 5.30 4.30 -3.27
C PHE A 320 4.89 5.47 -2.34
N PHE A 321 5.67 5.75 -1.29
CA PHE A 321 5.40 6.90 -0.44
C PHE A 321 5.55 8.21 -1.22
N VAL A 322 6.67 8.41 -1.92
CA VAL A 322 6.91 9.65 -2.67
C VAL A 322 5.93 9.84 -3.83
N GLN A 323 5.36 8.74 -4.33
CA GLN A 323 4.33 8.78 -5.37
C GLN A 323 2.94 9.24 -4.89
N HIS A 324 2.73 9.39 -3.58
CA HIS A 324 1.44 9.79 -2.99
C HIS A 324 1.56 10.98 -2.02
N ASN A 325 2.74 11.16 -1.43
CA ASN A 325 3.05 12.19 -0.44
C ASN A 325 4.03 13.20 -1.03
N PHE A 326 3.52 14.23 -1.67
CA PHE A 326 4.29 15.32 -2.25
C PHE A 326 3.51 16.63 -2.15
N ALA A 327 4.16 17.73 -2.50
CA ALA A 327 3.53 19.05 -2.53
C ALA A 327 2.30 19.05 -3.45
N ASP A 328 1.18 19.58 -2.97
CA ASP A 328 -0.05 19.72 -3.76
C ASP A 328 -0.69 18.41 -4.24
N SER A 329 -0.25 17.25 -3.70
CA SER A 329 -0.94 15.97 -3.92
C SER A 329 -2.41 16.08 -3.49
N TYR A 330 -3.33 15.67 -4.37
CA TYR A 330 -4.76 15.77 -4.14
C TYR A 330 -5.15 15.06 -2.83
N ALA A 331 -5.74 15.83 -1.91
CA ALA A 331 -6.00 15.36 -0.56
C ALA A 331 -7.38 15.77 0.00
N SER A 332 -8.40 14.95 -0.26
CA SER A 332 -9.77 15.21 0.21
C SER A 332 -10.19 14.30 1.37
N GLY A 333 -11.18 14.74 2.15
CA GLY A 333 -12.00 13.85 2.97
C GLY A 333 -13.10 13.18 2.12
N SER A 334 -13.93 12.33 2.72
CA SER A 334 -14.95 11.58 1.95
C SER A 334 -15.96 12.48 1.24
N LYS A 335 -16.31 13.63 1.83
CA LYS A 335 -17.21 14.61 1.21
C LYS A 335 -16.46 15.38 0.12
N GLY A 336 -16.92 15.22 -1.13
CA GLY A 336 -16.31 15.87 -2.30
C GLY A 336 -15.01 15.22 -2.76
N TRP A 337 -14.75 13.95 -2.36
CA TRP A 337 -13.69 13.15 -2.95
C TRP A 337 -14.07 12.72 -4.37
N ASP A 338 -13.15 12.94 -5.31
CA ASP A 338 -13.23 12.45 -6.68
C ASP A 338 -12.16 11.38 -6.92
N TYR A 339 -12.59 10.21 -7.38
CA TYR A 339 -11.71 9.08 -7.65
C TYR A 339 -10.66 9.40 -8.73
N GLN A 340 -11.06 10.10 -9.79
CA GLN A 340 -10.19 10.36 -10.90
C GLN A 340 -9.14 11.42 -10.59
N ARG A 341 -9.51 12.47 -9.85
CA ARG A 341 -8.53 13.41 -9.29
C ARG A 341 -7.58 12.70 -8.31
N GLY A 342 -8.11 11.78 -7.50
CA GLY A 342 -7.27 10.87 -6.71
C GLY A 342 -6.24 10.14 -7.56
N ALA A 343 -6.62 9.59 -8.71
CA ALA A 343 -5.70 8.90 -9.62
C ALA A 343 -4.71 9.84 -10.33
N LEU A 344 -5.15 10.99 -10.83
CA LEU A 344 -4.35 11.86 -11.70
C LEU A 344 -3.55 12.94 -10.94
N GLU A 345 -4.09 13.47 -9.86
CA GLU A 345 -3.50 14.56 -9.05
C GLU A 345 -3.02 14.06 -7.68
N GLY A 346 -3.58 12.96 -7.18
CA GLY A 346 -3.17 12.32 -5.90
C GLY A 346 -2.10 11.24 -6.08
N SER A 347 -1.56 11.10 -7.29
CA SER A 347 -0.45 10.23 -7.60
C SER A 347 0.54 10.95 -8.53
N SER A 348 1.80 10.52 -8.56
CA SER A 348 2.82 11.10 -9.44
C SER A 348 3.51 10.07 -10.33
N ASN A 349 3.94 10.52 -11.50
CA ASN A 349 4.79 9.75 -12.39
C ASN A 349 6.26 10.02 -12.08
N LEU A 350 7.07 8.96 -11.94
CA LEU A 350 8.48 9.10 -11.59
C LEU A 350 9.38 9.12 -12.84
N GLU A 351 10.14 10.19 -12.99
CA GLU A 351 11.16 10.33 -14.03
C GLU A 351 12.43 9.56 -13.61
N MET A 352 12.55 8.36 -14.14
CA MET A 352 13.60 7.40 -13.78
C MET A 352 14.43 7.01 -15.03
N PRO A 353 15.76 6.84 -14.88
CA PRO A 353 16.58 6.21 -15.91
C PRO A 353 16.02 4.85 -16.33
N ALA A 354 16.11 4.50 -17.61
CA ALA A 354 15.51 3.29 -18.17
C ALA A 354 15.91 2.00 -17.43
N ILE A 355 17.17 1.90 -16.99
CA ILE A 355 17.68 0.75 -16.23
C ILE A 355 16.94 0.61 -14.89
N LEU A 356 16.75 1.69 -14.15
CA LEU A 356 16.02 1.63 -12.88
C LEU A 356 14.54 1.35 -13.12
N ASN A 357 13.95 1.96 -14.16
CA ASN A 357 12.55 1.73 -14.49
C ASN A 357 12.27 0.26 -14.86
N TRP A 358 13.25 -0.43 -15.45
CA TRP A 358 13.19 -1.88 -15.67
C TRP A 358 13.09 -2.65 -14.35
N PHE A 359 13.88 -2.31 -13.32
CA PHE A 359 13.76 -2.95 -12.01
C PHE A 359 12.44 -2.62 -11.31
N TRP A 360 11.84 -1.46 -11.58
CA TRP A 360 10.52 -1.10 -11.06
C TRP A 360 9.36 -1.60 -11.94
N ALA A 361 9.65 -2.37 -12.99
CA ALA A 361 8.68 -2.83 -13.97
C ALA A 361 7.72 -1.71 -14.38
N ASP A 362 8.24 -0.57 -14.85
CA ASP A 362 7.46 0.55 -15.37
C ASP A 362 6.34 1.09 -14.44
N ILE A 363 6.31 0.72 -13.15
CA ILE A 363 5.32 1.23 -12.18
C ILE A 363 5.53 2.72 -11.84
N SER A 364 6.61 3.31 -12.36
CA SER A 364 6.81 4.75 -12.38
C SER A 364 5.70 5.51 -13.09
N PHE A 365 4.98 4.90 -14.05
CA PHE A 365 3.80 5.49 -14.72
C PHE A 365 2.52 5.35 -13.87
N HIS A 366 2.59 5.88 -12.65
CA HIS A 366 1.63 5.58 -11.58
C HIS A 366 0.25 6.19 -11.79
N SER A 367 0.13 7.32 -12.50
CA SER A 367 -1.18 7.94 -12.75
C SER A 367 -2.06 7.06 -13.63
N ILE A 368 -1.49 6.49 -14.70
CA ILE A 368 -2.20 5.50 -15.54
C ILE A 368 -2.49 4.23 -14.74
N HIS A 369 -1.53 3.79 -13.91
CA HIS A 369 -1.72 2.63 -13.06
C HIS A 369 -2.90 2.82 -12.06
N HIS A 370 -3.04 3.99 -11.43
CA HIS A 370 -4.20 4.30 -10.58
C HIS A 370 -5.50 4.47 -11.36
N LEU A 371 -5.43 4.96 -12.60
CA LEU A 371 -6.60 5.14 -13.45
C LEU A 371 -7.15 3.79 -13.99
N CYS A 372 -6.25 2.83 -14.20
CA CYS A 372 -6.57 1.44 -14.54
C CYS A 372 -5.46 0.47 -14.11
N GLU A 373 -5.62 -0.09 -12.93
CA GLU A 373 -4.69 -1.03 -12.29
C GLU A 373 -4.60 -2.37 -13.02
N ARG A 374 -5.56 -2.63 -13.93
CA ARG A 374 -5.61 -3.83 -14.78
C ARG A 374 -4.68 -3.76 -16.00
N ILE A 375 -3.98 -2.64 -16.23
CA ILE A 375 -2.95 -2.56 -17.26
C ILE A 375 -1.66 -3.20 -16.69
N PRO A 376 -1.11 -4.25 -17.32
CA PRO A 376 0.14 -4.84 -16.87
C PRO A 376 1.31 -3.89 -17.07
N ASN A 377 2.34 -4.03 -16.24
CA ASN A 377 3.54 -3.22 -16.27
C ASN A 377 4.12 -2.97 -17.67
N TYR A 378 4.26 -4.02 -18.47
CA TYR A 378 4.86 -3.97 -19.81
C TYR A 378 4.01 -3.24 -20.86
N ARG A 379 2.84 -2.71 -20.46
CA ARG A 379 1.97 -1.87 -21.30
C ARG A 379 1.73 -0.48 -20.69
N LEU A 380 2.19 -0.22 -19.46
CA LEU A 380 1.99 1.07 -18.77
C LEU A 380 2.62 2.23 -19.55
N ARG A 381 3.88 2.07 -19.98
CA ARG A 381 4.60 3.09 -20.76
C ARG A 381 3.87 3.46 -22.04
N ALA A 382 3.52 2.46 -22.86
CA ALA A 382 2.83 2.69 -24.13
C ALA A 382 1.45 3.33 -23.91
N CYS A 383 0.73 2.93 -22.86
CA CYS A 383 -0.53 3.56 -22.48
C CYS A 383 -0.32 5.02 -22.05
N HIS A 384 0.72 5.31 -21.28
CA HIS A 384 1.07 6.67 -20.87
C HIS A 384 1.39 7.56 -22.09
N GLU A 385 2.21 7.06 -23.02
CA GLU A 385 2.63 7.79 -24.22
C GLU A 385 1.44 8.14 -25.14
N VAL A 386 0.53 7.18 -25.39
CA VAL A 386 -0.68 7.43 -26.20
C VAL A 386 -1.61 8.46 -25.56
N ASN A 387 -1.60 8.56 -24.23
CA ASN A 387 -2.43 9.50 -23.47
C ASN A 387 -1.66 10.73 -22.97
N ALA A 388 -0.44 10.99 -23.47
CA ALA A 388 0.46 12.02 -22.93
C ALA A 388 -0.17 13.43 -22.92
N ALA A 389 -0.98 13.76 -23.93
CA ALA A 389 -1.69 15.04 -24.00
C ALA A 389 -2.70 15.24 -22.84
N LEU A 390 -3.36 14.16 -22.39
CA LEU A 390 -4.31 14.18 -21.27
C LEU A 390 -3.60 14.11 -19.90
N LEU A 391 -2.34 13.69 -19.90
CA LEU A 391 -1.50 13.54 -18.71
C LEU A 391 -0.52 14.70 -18.53
N ALA A 392 -0.58 15.74 -19.38
CA ALA A 392 0.39 16.83 -19.41
C ALA A 392 0.54 17.50 -18.03
N ASP A 393 -0.59 17.70 -17.34
CA ASP A 393 -0.69 18.34 -16.04
C ASP A 393 -0.58 17.36 -14.85
N CYS A 394 -0.41 16.05 -15.10
CA CYS A 394 -0.20 15.09 -14.02
C CYS A 394 1.13 15.35 -13.32
N PRO A 395 1.20 15.23 -11.97
CA PRO A 395 2.43 15.43 -11.22
C PRO A 395 3.56 14.52 -11.74
N ARG A 396 4.73 15.11 -11.93
CA ARG A 396 5.97 14.42 -12.28
C ARG A 396 7.02 14.71 -11.24
N LEU A 397 7.64 13.66 -10.71
CA LEU A 397 8.69 13.74 -9.71
C LEU A 397 9.94 13.04 -10.23
N SER A 398 11.09 13.51 -9.80
CA SER A 398 12.39 12.90 -10.06
C SER A 398 13.06 12.50 -8.75
N LEU A 399 14.20 11.81 -8.82
CA LEU A 399 14.93 11.37 -7.61
C LEU A 399 15.30 12.53 -6.67
N LYS A 400 15.47 13.75 -7.18
CA LYS A 400 15.78 14.94 -6.37
C LYS A 400 14.62 15.39 -5.48
N ASP A 401 13.40 14.99 -5.82
CA ASP A 401 12.16 15.37 -5.12
C ASP A 401 11.81 14.40 -3.99
N PHE A 402 12.56 13.30 -3.86
CA PHE A 402 12.31 12.29 -2.82
C PHE A 402 12.48 12.88 -1.40
N PRO A 403 13.57 13.60 -1.07
CA PRO A 403 13.74 14.15 0.28
C PRO A 403 12.63 15.15 0.68
N SER A 404 12.14 15.96 -0.26
CA SER A 404 11.06 16.92 0.03
C SER A 404 9.72 16.22 0.24
N SER A 405 9.45 15.16 -0.51
CA SER A 405 8.23 14.33 -0.40
C SER A 405 8.03 13.78 1.03
N PHE A 406 9.10 13.34 1.69
CA PHE A 406 9.07 12.88 3.10
C PHE A 406 8.70 13.94 4.14
N ARG A 407 8.58 15.21 3.74
CA ARG A 407 8.13 16.27 4.65
C ARG A 407 6.60 16.31 4.75
N TYR A 408 5.86 15.83 3.74
CA TYR A 408 4.40 15.89 3.67
C TYR A 408 3.75 14.74 4.43
N VAL A 409 3.72 14.90 5.75
CA VAL A 409 3.39 13.84 6.72
C VAL A 409 2.20 14.20 7.60
N LEU A 410 1.40 15.20 7.24
CA LEU A 410 0.14 15.55 7.89
C LEU A 410 -0.89 15.86 6.82
N TRP A 411 -2.18 15.74 7.15
CA TRP A 411 -3.27 16.14 6.28
C TRP A 411 -4.14 17.20 6.96
N ASN A 412 -4.36 18.32 6.29
CA ASN A 412 -5.34 19.32 6.71
C ASN A 412 -6.66 19.07 5.99
N SER A 413 -7.68 18.66 6.73
CA SER A 413 -9.01 18.35 6.19
C SER A 413 -9.78 19.56 5.68
N GLU A 414 -9.55 20.74 6.26
CA GLU A 414 -10.21 21.98 5.87
C GLU A 414 -9.61 22.55 4.59
N ALA A 415 -8.28 22.64 4.54
CA ALA A 415 -7.54 23.12 3.38
C ALA A 415 -7.37 22.06 2.27
N LYS A 416 -7.79 20.81 2.51
CA LYS A 416 -7.69 19.68 1.58
C LYS A 416 -6.29 19.48 0.98
N LYS A 417 -5.26 19.59 1.83
CA LYS A 417 -3.86 19.48 1.43
C LYS A 417 -3.02 18.71 2.42
N LEU A 418 -1.94 18.11 1.93
CA LEU A 418 -0.88 17.61 2.78
C LEU A 418 -0.05 18.77 3.33
N LEU A 419 0.46 18.59 4.54
CA LEU A 419 1.26 19.57 5.27
C LEU A 419 2.54 18.96 5.81
N THR A 420 3.53 19.82 5.98
CA THR A 420 4.73 19.55 6.74
C THR A 420 4.55 19.81 8.23
N LEU A 421 5.41 19.20 9.05
CA LEU A 421 5.45 19.49 10.49
C LEU A 421 5.78 20.97 10.78
N ALA A 422 6.60 21.60 9.93
CA ALA A 422 6.96 23.01 10.06
C ALA A 422 5.72 23.92 9.85
N GLU A 423 4.92 23.65 8.81
CA GLU A 423 3.67 24.38 8.57
C GLU A 423 2.67 24.20 9.72
N ALA A 424 2.53 22.98 10.24
CA ALA A 424 1.67 22.70 11.38
C ALA A 424 2.09 23.45 12.66
N ASN A 425 3.41 23.56 12.89
CA ASN A 425 3.94 24.28 14.06
C ASN A 425 3.81 25.81 13.93
N MET A 426 3.85 26.36 12.72
CA MET A 426 3.55 27.78 12.52
C MET A 426 2.09 28.11 12.89
N SER A 427 1.16 27.21 12.61
CA SER A 427 -0.24 27.37 13.03
C SER A 427 -0.43 27.42 14.56
N LEU A 428 0.47 26.81 15.33
CA LEU A 428 0.47 26.86 16.81
C LEU A 428 1.03 28.17 17.37
N GLY A 429 1.95 28.82 16.66
CA GLY A 429 2.55 30.09 17.10
C GLY A 429 1.64 31.30 16.87
N ASN A 430 0.64 31.15 16.00
CA ASN A 430 -0.32 32.20 15.64
C ASN A 430 -1.68 32.06 16.36
N SER A 431 -1.83 31.04 17.21
CA SER A 431 -3.02 30.74 18.03
C SER A 431 -2.71 30.93 19.50
#